data_AF-A0A5C8A5M1-F1
#
_entry.id   AF-A0A5C8A5M1-F1
#
_cell.length_a   1.000
_cell.length_b   1.000
_cell.length_c   1.000
_cell.angle_alpha   90.00
_cell.angle_beta   90.00
_cell.angle_gamma   90.00
#
_symmetry.space_group_name_H-M   'P 1'
#
loop_
_entity.id
_entity.type
_entity.pdbx_description
1 polymer ?
#
loop_
_entity_poly.entity_id
_entity_poly.type
_entity_poly.pdbx_seq_one_letter_code
_entity_poly.pdbx_strand_id
1 'polypeptide(L)'
;MTDSNRDEDLGLDDPDRLPWLETADGYEYEESASPLKVAGLVLAGLALLAAIVGGIYWIQRNQSGGASGNGELIAAQEGDYKVAPADREGKNFEGEGDAAFAASEGKKVEVSIDPAKAKAAAQAPQQAPAAAPVKAGSAPAGSGFVQLGAFSDSAKADQAWAAMGKRFGFLSGLNRRIAEGAAEGGRKVYRLQAVTANPAAAQQLCAKLKAAGENCMVVK
;
A
#
# COMPACT_ATOMS: atom_id res chain seq x y z
N MET A 1 -60.30 19.96 -51.64
CA MET A 1 -59.01 19.64 -50.99
C MET A 1 -58.47 18.38 -51.64
N THR A 2 -57.40 18.54 -52.40
CA THR A 2 -56.66 17.52 -53.14
C THR A 2 -55.73 16.76 -52.20
N ASP A 3 -55.94 15.45 -52.04
CA ASP A 3 -55.05 14.53 -51.30
C ASP A 3 -54.72 13.34 -52.22
N SER A 4 -54.10 13.63 -53.37
CA SER A 4 -53.69 12.62 -54.37
C SER A 4 -52.21 12.75 -54.77
N ASN A 5 -51.48 13.66 -54.11
CA ASN A 5 -50.07 13.95 -54.42
C ASN A 5 -49.09 13.34 -53.41
N ARG A 6 -49.56 12.57 -52.42
CA ARG A 6 -48.70 11.90 -51.42
C ARG A 6 -48.29 10.49 -51.84
N ASP A 7 -49.10 9.83 -52.67
CA ASP A 7 -48.87 8.44 -53.08
C ASP A 7 -47.96 8.36 -54.32
N GLU A 8 -47.82 9.43 -55.11
CA GLU A 8 -46.91 9.49 -56.26
C GLU A 8 -45.42 9.58 -55.87
N ASP A 9 -45.10 10.02 -54.63
CA ASP A 9 -43.71 10.13 -54.14
C ASP A 9 -43.16 8.79 -53.59
N LEU A 10 -44.03 7.84 -53.25
CA LEU A 10 -43.63 6.56 -52.63
C LEU A 10 -43.52 5.39 -53.62
N GLY A 11 -43.86 5.59 -54.90
CA GLY A 11 -43.68 4.59 -55.95
C GLY A 11 -44.31 3.23 -55.63
N LEU A 12 -45.50 3.24 -55.01
CA LEU A 12 -46.21 2.05 -54.51
C LEU A 12 -47.15 1.43 -55.54
N ASP A 13 -47.39 2.12 -56.66
CA ASP A 13 -48.28 1.68 -57.75
C ASP A 13 -47.56 0.88 -58.85
N ASP A 14 -46.26 0.64 -58.72
CA ASP A 14 -45.50 -0.18 -59.67
C ASP A 14 -45.60 -1.67 -59.28
N PRO A 15 -46.36 -2.49 -60.03
CA PRO A 15 -46.66 -3.87 -59.64
C PRO A 15 -45.44 -4.81 -59.71
N ASP A 16 -44.34 -4.37 -60.33
CA ASP A 16 -43.06 -5.10 -60.38
C ASP A 16 -42.15 -4.75 -59.19
N ARG A 17 -42.50 -3.73 -58.40
CA ARG A 17 -41.77 -3.31 -57.22
C ARG A 17 -42.27 -4.06 -55.98
N LEU A 18 -41.64 -5.20 -55.71
CA LEU A 18 -41.94 -6.04 -54.54
C LEU A 18 -40.94 -5.73 -53.41
N PRO A 19 -41.23 -4.78 -52.49
CA PRO A 19 -40.26 -4.28 -51.49
C PRO A 19 -39.84 -5.32 -50.44
N TRP A 20 -40.47 -6.49 -50.44
CA TRP A 20 -40.15 -7.64 -49.60
C TRP A 20 -39.30 -8.70 -50.33
N LEU A 21 -39.10 -8.51 -51.64
CA LEU A 21 -38.32 -9.36 -52.55
C LEU A 21 -37.08 -8.65 -53.11
N GLU A 22 -36.97 -7.33 -52.92
CA GLU A 22 -35.71 -6.61 -53.06
C GLU A 22 -34.74 -7.22 -52.05
N THR A 23 -33.70 -7.88 -52.55
CA THR A 23 -32.60 -8.32 -51.70
C THR A 23 -31.99 -7.08 -51.04
N ALA A 24 -31.32 -7.23 -49.91
CA ALA A 24 -30.55 -6.12 -49.36
C ALA A 24 -29.25 -5.91 -50.16
N ASP A 25 -29.33 -5.88 -51.49
CA ASP A 25 -28.24 -5.60 -52.43
C ASP A 25 -28.01 -4.09 -52.64
N GLY A 26 -28.89 -3.25 -52.08
CA GLY A 26 -28.71 -1.80 -51.95
C GLY A 26 -27.63 -1.37 -50.95
N TYR A 27 -26.93 -2.29 -50.29
CA TYR A 27 -25.62 -1.97 -49.74
C TYR A 27 -24.64 -2.01 -50.91
N GLU A 28 -24.54 -0.90 -51.65
CA GLU A 28 -23.31 -0.62 -52.36
C GLU A 28 -22.18 -0.80 -51.33
N TYR A 29 -21.37 -1.84 -51.50
CA TYR A 29 -20.14 -1.97 -50.74
C TYR A 29 -19.32 -0.75 -51.12
N GLU A 30 -19.41 0.30 -50.31
CA GLU A 30 -18.65 1.52 -50.50
C GLU A 30 -17.21 1.12 -50.79
N GLU A 31 -16.78 1.51 -52.00
CA GLU A 31 -15.45 1.41 -52.57
C GLU A 31 -14.37 0.96 -51.58
N SER A 32 -14.01 -0.33 -51.67
CA SER A 32 -12.97 -0.95 -50.85
C SER A 32 -11.78 0.00 -50.70
N ALA A 33 -11.47 0.41 -49.46
CA ALA A 33 -10.36 1.32 -49.20
C ALA A 33 -9.12 0.85 -49.97
N SER A 34 -8.51 1.75 -50.76
CA SER A 34 -7.46 1.33 -51.69
C SER A 34 -6.40 0.50 -50.97
N PRO A 35 -5.98 -0.65 -51.52
CA PRO A 35 -5.11 -1.60 -50.81
C PRO A 35 -3.79 -0.95 -50.38
N LEU A 36 -3.36 0.09 -51.10
CA LEU A 36 -2.21 0.92 -50.73
C LEU A 36 -2.42 1.71 -49.43
N LYS A 37 -3.61 2.29 -49.23
CA LYS A 37 -3.95 3.01 -47.98
C LYS A 37 -4.05 2.05 -46.81
N VAL A 38 -4.66 0.87 -47.02
CA VAL A 38 -4.74 -0.17 -45.98
C VAL A 38 -3.33 -0.66 -45.61
N ALA A 39 -2.49 -0.97 -46.59
CA ALA A 39 -1.10 -1.35 -46.36
C ALA A 39 -0.32 -0.26 -45.62
N GLY A 40 -0.53 1.01 -45.98
CA GLY A 40 0.08 2.16 -45.30
C GLY A 40 -0.33 2.25 -43.83
N LEU A 41 -1.62 2.08 -43.51
CA LEU A 41 -2.10 2.10 -42.12
C LEU A 41 -1.58 0.92 -41.30
N VAL A 42 -1.50 -0.27 -41.90
CA VAL A 42 -0.93 -1.46 -41.24
C VAL A 42 0.55 -1.25 -40.94
N LEU A 43 1.33 -0.74 -41.90
CA LEU A 43 2.75 -0.44 -41.69
C LEU A 43 2.96 0.66 -40.64
N ALA A 44 2.13 1.70 -40.64
CA ALA A 44 2.16 2.75 -39.62
C ALA A 44 1.85 2.19 -38.22
N GLY A 45 0.85 1.30 -38.12
CA GLY A 45 0.51 0.62 -36.87
C GLY A 45 1.65 -0.27 -36.35
N LEU A 46 2.29 -1.04 -37.23
CA LEU A 46 3.45 -1.87 -36.87
C LEU A 46 4.66 -1.03 -36.45
N ALA A 47 4.92 0.08 -37.13
CA ALA A 47 6.00 1.00 -36.76
C ALA A 47 5.75 1.63 -35.37
N LEU A 48 4.51 2.00 -35.06
CA LEU A 48 4.13 2.53 -33.76
C LEU A 48 4.30 1.48 -32.64
N LEU A 49 3.87 0.24 -32.87
CA LEU A 49 4.11 -0.86 -31.93
C LEU A 49 5.61 -1.12 -31.70
N ALA A 50 6.40 -1.13 -32.77
CA ALA A 50 7.85 -1.30 -32.69
C ALA A 50 8.51 -0.15 -31.89
N ALA A 51 8.06 1.09 -32.06
CA ALA A 51 8.54 2.23 -31.30
C ALA A 51 8.19 2.12 -29.80
N ILE A 52 6.98 1.67 -29.45
CA ILE A 52 6.57 1.44 -28.05
C ILE A 52 7.43 0.35 -27.42
N VAL A 53 7.54 -0.82 -28.06
CA VAL A 53 8.31 -1.96 -27.54
C VAL A 53 9.79 -1.60 -27.44
N GLY A 54 10.36 -0.97 -28.46
CA GLY A 54 11.73 -0.50 -28.47
C GLY A 54 12.00 0.55 -27.39
N GLY A 55 11.08 1.49 -27.18
CA GLY A 55 11.15 2.49 -26.11
C GLY A 55 11.14 1.86 -24.72
N ILE A 56 10.24 0.91 -24.46
CA ILE A 56 10.18 0.17 -23.21
C ILE A 56 11.46 -0.63 -22.98
N TYR A 57 11.94 -1.35 -24.00
CA TYR A 57 13.18 -2.14 -23.92
C TYR A 57 14.39 -1.26 -23.62
N TRP A 58 14.50 -0.09 -24.27
CA TRP A 58 15.57 0.87 -24.05
C TRP A 58 15.53 1.44 -22.62
N ILE A 59 14.35 1.81 -22.13
CA ILE A 59 14.16 2.30 -20.76
C ILE A 59 14.52 1.23 -19.73
N GLN A 60 14.03 -0.01 -19.90
CA GLN A 60 14.35 -1.11 -18.99
C GLN A 60 15.84 -1.44 -18.99
N ARG A 61 16.50 -1.43 -20.16
CA ARG A 61 17.95 -1.64 -20.28
C ARG A 61 18.76 -0.54 -19.60
N ASN A 62 18.26 0.70 -19.60
CA ASN A 62 18.93 1.81 -18.94
C ASN A 62 18.64 1.84 -17.43
N GLN A 63 17.51 1.29 -16.98
CA GLN A 63 17.12 1.19 -15.57
C GLN A 63 17.66 -0.05 -14.85
N SER A 64 18.02 -1.12 -15.58
CA SER A 64 18.59 -2.33 -14.99
C SER A 64 19.99 -2.14 -14.38
N GLY A 65 20.60 -0.95 -14.51
CA GLY A 65 21.74 -0.51 -13.71
C GLY A 65 21.40 -0.22 -12.22
N GLY A 66 20.12 -0.14 -11.86
CA GLY A 66 19.64 0.11 -10.50
C GLY A 66 19.47 -1.15 -9.62
N ALA A 67 19.64 -2.35 -10.18
CA ALA A 67 19.69 -3.60 -9.42
C ALA A 67 21.09 -3.86 -8.80
N SER A 68 21.93 -2.82 -8.73
CA SER A 68 23.26 -2.85 -8.14
C SER A 68 23.18 -2.57 -6.64
N GLY A 69 22.42 -3.39 -5.91
CA GLY A 69 22.71 -3.52 -4.48
C GLY A 69 24.07 -4.19 -4.40
N ASN A 70 25.11 -3.44 -4.01
CA ASN A 70 26.53 -3.84 -4.01
C ASN A 70 26.85 -5.06 -3.13
N GLY A 71 25.84 -5.69 -2.50
CA GLY A 71 26.01 -6.88 -1.67
C GLY A 71 27.08 -6.68 -0.60
N GLU A 72 27.34 -5.42 -0.24
CA GLU A 72 28.49 -5.08 0.59
C GLU A 72 28.21 -5.64 1.97
N LEU A 73 29.00 -6.64 2.33
CA LEU A 73 28.88 -7.30 3.62
C LEU A 73 29.08 -6.21 4.68
N ILE A 74 28.09 -6.05 5.55
CA ILE A 74 28.28 -5.30 6.78
C ILE A 74 29.29 -6.12 7.59
N ALA A 75 30.57 -5.74 7.50
CA ALA A 75 31.61 -6.32 8.31
C ALA A 75 31.22 -6.11 9.77
N ALA A 76 31.15 -7.19 10.54
CA ALA A 76 31.01 -7.09 11.98
C ALA A 76 32.17 -6.22 12.49
N GLN A 77 31.88 -5.29 13.41
CA GLN A 77 32.94 -4.52 14.06
C GLN A 77 33.93 -5.51 14.68
N GLU A 78 35.20 -5.41 14.33
CA GLU A 78 36.27 -6.23 14.90
C GLU A 78 36.40 -5.90 16.39
N GLY A 79 35.92 -6.81 17.23
CA GLY A 79 35.98 -6.73 18.68
C GLY A 79 35.22 -7.89 19.32
N ASP A 80 35.68 -8.32 20.50
CA ASP A 80 34.99 -9.35 21.27
C ASP A 80 33.57 -8.89 21.60
N TYR A 81 32.57 -9.49 20.96
CA TYR A 81 31.14 -9.21 21.22
C TYR A 81 30.75 -9.47 22.68
N LYS A 82 31.59 -10.18 23.44
CA LYS A 82 31.44 -10.45 24.87
C LYS A 82 32.72 -10.07 25.60
N VAL A 83 32.81 -8.81 26.00
CA VAL A 83 33.79 -8.36 26.98
C VAL A 83 33.26 -8.72 28.37
N ALA A 84 34.01 -9.51 29.12
CA ALA A 84 33.69 -9.75 30.53
C ALA A 84 33.74 -8.42 31.29
N PRO A 85 32.80 -8.15 32.20
CA PRO A 85 32.88 -6.99 33.08
C PRO A 85 34.25 -6.94 33.76
N ALA A 86 34.94 -5.80 33.68
CA ALA A 86 36.27 -5.61 34.27
C ALA A 86 36.23 -5.74 35.81
N ASP A 87 35.06 -5.46 36.39
CA ASP A 87 34.76 -5.69 37.79
C ASP A 87 33.71 -6.81 37.88
N ARG A 88 34.04 -7.89 38.59
CA ARG A 88 33.10 -9.00 38.81
C ARG A 88 32.03 -8.64 39.84
N GLU A 89 32.27 -7.58 40.62
CA GLU A 89 31.32 -7.05 41.57
C GLU A 89 30.56 -5.91 40.87
N GLY A 90 29.33 -6.20 40.45
CA GLY A 90 28.43 -5.17 39.93
C GLY A 90 28.27 -4.04 40.95
N LYS A 91 27.87 -2.84 40.50
CA LYS A 91 27.58 -1.72 41.41
C LYS A 91 26.56 -2.17 42.45
N ASN A 92 26.96 -2.26 43.71
CA ASN A 92 26.04 -2.53 44.81
C ASN A 92 25.15 -1.31 45.01
N PHE A 93 23.84 -1.49 44.85
CA PHE A 93 22.84 -0.49 45.18
C PHE A 93 22.34 -0.73 46.61
N GLU A 94 22.29 0.33 47.43
CA GLU A 94 21.72 0.27 48.78
C GLU A 94 20.27 -0.25 48.72
N GLY A 95 20.02 -1.42 49.33
CA GLY A 95 18.71 -2.07 49.39
C GLY A 95 18.53 -3.34 48.55
N GLU A 96 19.54 -3.78 47.77
CA GLU A 96 19.40 -4.93 46.87
C GLU A 96 19.41 -6.32 47.58
N GLY A 97 19.52 -6.35 48.91
CA GLY A 97 19.50 -7.58 49.72
C GLY A 97 18.56 -7.55 50.93
N ASP A 98 18.33 -6.38 51.54
CA ASP A 98 17.55 -6.25 52.78
C ASP A 98 16.12 -6.77 52.68
N ALA A 99 15.49 -6.67 51.51
CA ALA A 99 14.15 -7.22 51.28
C ALA A 99 14.13 -8.76 51.34
N ALA A 100 15.19 -9.41 50.85
CA ALA A 100 15.31 -10.87 50.90
C ALA A 100 15.57 -11.36 52.33
N PHE A 101 16.43 -10.66 53.09
CA PHE A 101 16.68 -10.98 54.50
C PHE A 101 15.44 -10.78 55.37
N ALA A 102 14.73 -9.65 55.24
CA ALA A 102 13.51 -9.38 56.00
C ALA A 102 12.38 -10.39 55.69
N ALA A 103 12.29 -10.88 54.45
CA ALA A 103 11.34 -11.93 54.07
C ALA A 103 11.69 -13.29 54.70
N SER A 104 12.98 -13.64 54.78
CA SER A 104 13.45 -14.88 55.42
C SER A 104 13.32 -14.87 56.94
N GLU A 105 13.46 -13.71 57.57
CA GLU A 105 13.25 -13.52 59.01
C GLU A 105 11.77 -13.51 59.42
N GLY A 106 10.85 -13.72 58.48
CA GLY A 106 9.41 -13.76 58.73
C GLY A 106 8.81 -12.40 59.11
N LYS A 107 9.51 -11.30 58.80
CA LYS A 107 9.05 -9.96 59.13
C LYS A 107 7.88 -9.59 58.21
N LYS A 108 6.68 -9.61 58.77
CA LYS A 108 5.45 -9.25 58.07
C LYS A 108 5.47 -7.73 57.82
N VAL A 109 5.63 -7.31 56.57
CA VAL A 109 5.50 -5.90 56.19
C VAL A 109 4.02 -5.56 56.19
N GLU A 110 3.55 -4.83 57.21
CA GLU A 110 2.20 -4.27 57.21
C GLU A 110 2.15 -3.09 56.24
N VAL A 111 1.67 -3.35 55.03
CA VAL A 111 1.35 -2.30 54.05
C VAL A 111 0.00 -1.71 54.42
N SER A 112 -0.01 -0.54 55.05
CA SER A 112 -1.20 0.30 55.14
C SER A 112 -1.36 1.08 53.84
N ILE A 113 -2.32 0.68 53.00
CA ILE A 113 -2.73 1.49 51.84
C ILE A 113 -3.78 2.47 52.36
N ASP A 114 -3.39 3.73 52.55
CA ASP A 114 -4.33 4.83 52.76
C ASP A 114 -5.05 5.14 51.43
N PRO A 115 -6.34 4.79 51.25
CA PRO A 115 -7.06 5.08 50.00
C PRO A 115 -7.24 6.59 49.78
N ALA A 116 -7.04 7.41 50.82
CA ALA A 116 -7.09 8.87 50.73
C ALA A 116 -5.85 9.48 50.04
N LYS A 117 -4.70 8.78 50.02
CA LYS A 117 -3.46 9.28 49.38
C LYS A 117 -3.33 8.88 47.90
N ALA A 118 -4.14 7.91 47.44
CA ALA A 118 -4.23 7.51 46.04
C ALA A 118 -4.93 8.54 45.12
N LYS A 119 -5.46 9.65 45.68
CA LYS A 119 -6.17 10.70 44.95
C LYS A 119 -5.40 12.03 44.80
N ALA A 120 -4.10 12.06 45.09
CA ALA A 120 -3.28 13.27 45.02
C ALA A 120 -2.23 13.27 43.88
N ALA A 121 -2.40 12.46 42.84
CA ALA A 121 -1.64 12.55 41.60
C ALA A 121 -2.56 12.74 40.38
N ALA A 122 -3.58 13.59 40.52
CA ALA A 122 -4.21 14.24 39.37
C ALA A 122 -3.47 15.55 39.11
N GLN A 123 -2.21 15.45 38.65
CA GLN A 123 -1.56 16.60 38.03
C GLN A 123 -2.13 16.74 36.62
N ALA A 124 -2.62 17.94 36.33
CA ALA A 124 -3.08 18.39 35.03
C ALA A 124 -2.04 18.06 33.94
N PRO A 125 -2.46 17.80 32.69
CA PRO A 125 -1.53 17.46 31.62
C PRO A 125 -0.63 18.66 31.34
N GLN A 126 0.59 18.59 31.85
CA GLN A 126 1.69 19.45 31.46
C GLN A 126 2.00 19.14 30.00
N GLN A 127 1.83 20.13 29.12
CA GLN A 127 2.14 20.02 27.69
C GLN A 127 3.56 19.50 27.51
N ALA A 128 3.67 18.25 27.05
CA ALA A 128 4.93 17.69 26.60
C ALA A 128 5.36 18.41 25.31
N PRO A 129 6.63 18.82 25.17
CA PRO A 129 7.16 19.31 23.91
C PRO A 129 6.99 18.25 22.81
N ALA A 130 6.70 18.72 21.60
CA ALA A 130 6.43 17.95 20.40
C ALA A 130 7.18 16.61 20.36
N ALA A 131 6.41 15.52 20.31
CA ALA A 131 6.93 14.18 20.13
C ALA A 131 7.78 14.14 18.85
N ALA A 132 9.06 13.86 19.03
CA ALA A 132 9.95 13.39 17.98
C ALA A 132 9.30 12.19 17.25
N PRO A 133 9.59 11.98 15.96
CA PRO A 133 8.98 10.92 15.18
C PRO A 133 9.21 9.59 15.89
N VAL A 134 8.10 8.90 16.20
CA VAL A 134 8.11 7.56 16.78
C VAL A 134 8.92 6.65 15.86
N LYS A 135 10.15 6.33 16.28
CA LYS A 135 10.98 5.32 15.62
C LYS A 135 10.17 4.04 15.52
N ALA A 136 10.19 3.45 14.34
CA ALA A 136 9.54 2.18 14.02
C ALA A 136 9.84 1.14 15.10
N GLY A 137 8.82 0.77 15.87
CA GLY A 137 8.86 -0.47 16.63
C GLY A 137 9.08 -1.61 15.64
N SER A 138 10.20 -2.30 15.79
CA SER A 138 10.47 -3.56 15.12
C SER A 138 9.33 -4.52 15.46
N ALA A 139 8.52 -4.85 14.48
CA ALA A 139 7.51 -5.89 14.64
C ALA A 139 8.23 -7.21 14.95
N PRO A 140 7.64 -8.07 15.79
CA PRO A 140 8.24 -9.36 16.16
C PRO A 140 8.50 -10.20 14.92
N ALA A 141 9.63 -10.93 14.92
CA ALA A 141 10.01 -11.82 13.82
C ALA A 141 8.86 -12.81 13.53
N GLY A 142 8.31 -12.76 12.31
CA GLY A 142 7.15 -13.55 11.89
C GLY A 142 5.85 -12.75 11.66
N SER A 143 5.83 -11.44 11.96
CA SER A 143 4.70 -10.56 11.62
C SER A 143 4.55 -10.40 10.11
N GLY A 144 3.31 -10.40 9.61
CA GLY A 144 3.01 -10.04 8.23
C GLY A 144 2.81 -8.54 8.10
N PHE A 145 3.15 -7.95 6.95
CA PHE A 145 2.84 -6.56 6.67
C PHE A 145 1.88 -6.48 5.48
N VAL A 146 0.91 -5.56 5.56
CA VAL A 146 0.04 -5.24 4.43
C VAL A 146 0.25 -3.78 4.08
N GLN A 147 0.84 -3.51 2.92
CA GLN A 147 0.97 -2.17 2.37
C GLN A 147 -0.38 -1.71 1.82
N LEU A 148 -0.91 -0.64 2.41
CA LEU A 148 -2.19 -0.03 2.10
C LEU A 148 -2.04 1.14 1.11
N GLY A 149 -0.84 1.70 1.00
CA GLY A 149 -0.59 2.82 0.10
C GLY A 149 0.84 3.34 0.15
N ALA A 150 1.15 4.21 -0.80
CA ALA A 150 2.42 4.92 -0.91
C ALA A 150 2.13 6.42 -1.06
N PHE A 151 2.62 7.23 -0.14
CA PHE A 151 2.36 8.66 -0.07
C PHE A 151 3.65 9.45 -0.27
N SER A 152 3.57 10.64 -0.83
CA SER A 152 4.73 11.54 -0.96
C SER A 152 5.11 12.26 0.34
N ASP A 153 4.26 12.15 1.36
CA ASP A 153 4.39 12.85 2.64
C ASP A 153 3.91 11.96 3.79
N SER A 154 4.58 12.05 4.94
CA SER A 154 4.25 11.24 6.13
C SER A 154 2.91 11.64 6.75
N ALA A 155 2.59 12.92 6.82
CA ALA A 155 1.33 13.40 7.38
C ALA A 155 0.12 13.01 6.51
N LYS A 156 0.29 12.93 5.18
CA LYS A 156 -0.74 12.36 4.29
C LYS A 156 -0.95 10.87 4.54
N ALA A 157 0.11 10.12 4.80
CA ALA A 157 -0.01 8.72 5.20
C ALA A 157 -0.74 8.57 6.55
N ASP A 158 -0.53 9.52 7.47
CA ASP A 158 -1.24 9.58 8.75
C ASP A 158 -2.76 9.79 8.59
N GLN A 159 -3.12 10.80 7.82
CA GLN A 159 -4.52 11.11 7.54
C GLN A 159 -5.22 9.98 6.79
N ALA A 160 -4.53 9.35 5.84
CA ALA A 160 -5.05 8.20 5.11
C ALA A 160 -5.33 7.02 6.06
N TRP A 161 -4.43 6.73 7.00
CA TRP A 161 -4.68 5.70 8.02
C TRP A 161 -5.87 6.03 8.91
N ALA A 162 -5.98 7.27 9.40
CA ALA A 162 -7.10 7.67 10.23
C ALA A 162 -8.44 7.58 9.48
N ALA A 163 -8.47 7.98 8.21
CA ALA A 163 -9.64 7.84 7.36
C ALA A 163 -10.00 6.36 7.11
N MET A 164 -9.00 5.52 6.87
CA MET A 164 -9.16 4.09 6.63
C MET A 164 -9.63 3.37 7.90
N GLY A 165 -9.11 3.73 9.08
CA GLY A 165 -9.56 3.21 10.38
C GLY A 165 -11.00 3.61 10.75
N LYS A 166 -11.50 4.75 10.26
CA LYS A 166 -12.91 5.15 10.40
C LYS A 166 -13.83 4.35 9.49
N ARG A 167 -13.40 4.08 8.26
CA ARG A 167 -14.16 3.33 7.25
C ARG A 167 -14.16 1.83 7.53
N PHE A 168 -13.07 1.31 8.08
CA PHE A 168 -12.86 -0.09 8.35
C PHE A 168 -12.58 -0.30 9.85
N GLY A 169 -13.64 -0.55 10.62
CA GLY A 169 -13.53 -0.77 12.07
C GLY A 169 -12.63 -1.95 12.45
N PHE A 170 -12.37 -2.88 11.53
CA PHE A 170 -11.41 -3.96 11.76
C PHE A 170 -9.94 -3.51 11.76
N LEU A 171 -9.62 -2.31 11.26
CA LEU A 171 -8.26 -1.74 11.31
C LEU A 171 -7.96 -1.01 12.62
N SER A 172 -8.98 -0.65 13.41
CA SER A 172 -8.86 0.20 14.60
C SER A 172 -8.04 -0.42 15.74
N GLY A 173 -7.75 -1.72 15.68
CA GLY A 173 -6.88 -2.43 16.64
C GLY A 173 -5.54 -2.88 16.07
N LEU A 174 -5.24 -2.60 14.79
CA LEU A 174 -3.97 -2.96 14.18
C LEU A 174 -2.95 -1.84 14.31
N ASN A 175 -1.70 -2.23 14.50
CA ASN A 175 -0.59 -1.28 14.46
C ASN A 175 -0.28 -0.88 13.02
N ARG A 176 0.20 0.35 12.87
CA ARG A 176 0.60 0.91 11.59
C ARG A 176 2.07 1.27 11.60
N ARG A 177 2.74 0.93 10.51
CA ARG A 177 4.14 1.27 10.23
C ARG A 177 4.20 2.14 8.99
N ILE A 178 4.90 3.27 9.09
CA ILE A 178 5.26 4.09 7.93
C ILE A 178 6.72 3.78 7.61
N ALA A 179 6.96 3.11 6.48
CA ALA A 179 8.29 2.78 6.02
C ALA A 179 8.73 3.81 4.98
N GLU A 180 9.83 4.50 5.25
CA GLU A 180 10.46 5.39 4.28
C GLU A 180 11.11 4.56 3.16
N GLY A 181 10.96 5.02 1.93
CA GLY A 181 11.57 4.42 0.75
C GLY A 181 11.76 5.46 -0.34
N ALA A 182 12.67 5.19 -1.27
CA ALA A 182 12.77 5.97 -2.50
C ALA A 182 11.92 5.28 -3.58
N ALA A 183 11.09 6.05 -4.29
CA ALA A 183 10.47 5.58 -5.52
C ALA A 183 11.39 5.84 -6.71
N GLU A 184 11.12 5.14 -7.82
CA GLU A 184 11.84 5.32 -9.08
C GLU A 184 11.90 6.81 -9.47
N GLY A 185 13.13 7.31 -9.62
CA GLY A 185 13.42 8.73 -9.88
C GLY A 185 13.83 9.56 -8.65
N GLY A 186 14.20 8.94 -7.52
CA GLY A 186 14.80 9.64 -6.37
C GLY A 186 13.80 10.41 -5.49
N ARG A 187 12.50 10.22 -5.71
CA ARG A 187 11.45 10.84 -4.89
C ARG A 187 11.27 10.07 -3.58
N LYS A 188 11.25 10.79 -2.46
CA LYS A 188 10.95 10.20 -1.14
C LYS A 188 9.48 9.75 -1.10
N VAL A 189 9.25 8.52 -0.67
CA VAL A 189 7.94 7.90 -0.55
C VAL A 189 7.79 7.26 0.82
N TYR A 190 6.63 7.51 1.42
CA TYR A 190 6.21 6.98 2.71
C TYR A 190 5.21 5.87 2.47
N ARG A 191 5.63 4.62 2.67
CA ARG A 191 4.78 3.44 2.51
C ARG A 191 3.99 3.19 3.78
N LEU A 192 2.68 3.21 3.67
CA LEU A 192 1.75 2.93 4.75
C LEU A 192 1.52 1.42 4.84
N GLN A 193 1.89 0.83 5.98
CA GLN A 193 1.76 -0.61 6.21
C GLN A 193 0.96 -0.88 7.48
N ALA A 194 0.03 -1.82 7.43
CA ALA A 194 -0.59 -2.43 8.61
C ALA A 194 0.27 -3.61 9.08
N VAL A 195 0.48 -3.72 10.39
CA VAL A 195 1.24 -4.81 11.03
C VAL A 195 0.25 -5.88 11.47
N THR A 196 0.40 -7.10 10.97
CA THR A 196 -0.42 -8.26 11.36
C THR A 196 0.40 -9.28 12.14
N ALA A 197 -0.29 -10.12 12.91
CA ALA A 197 0.37 -11.12 13.77
C ALA A 197 1.16 -12.17 12.98
N ASN A 198 0.73 -12.53 11.76
CA ASN A 198 1.34 -13.54 10.93
C ASN A 198 1.05 -13.28 9.43
N PRO A 199 1.76 -13.93 8.49
CA PRO A 199 1.55 -13.73 7.05
C PRO A 199 0.17 -14.20 6.56
N ALA A 200 -0.46 -15.20 7.20
CA ALA A 200 -1.80 -15.64 6.84
C ALA A 200 -2.86 -14.57 7.17
N ALA A 201 -2.72 -13.88 8.31
CA ALA A 201 -3.53 -12.76 8.72
C ALA A 201 -3.34 -11.55 7.78
N ALA A 202 -2.13 -11.34 7.24
CA ALA A 202 -1.88 -10.31 6.23
C ALA A 202 -2.67 -10.58 4.93
N GLN A 203 -2.68 -11.83 4.47
CA GLN A 203 -3.45 -12.24 3.28
C GLN A 203 -4.96 -12.07 3.50
N GLN A 204 -5.48 -12.50 4.64
CA GLN A 204 -6.89 -12.35 4.98
C GLN A 204 -7.31 -10.87 5.12
N LEU A 205 -6.46 -10.04 5.73
CA LEU A 205 -6.68 -8.60 5.85
C LEU A 205 -6.74 -7.94 4.47
N CYS A 206 -5.80 -8.28 3.60
CA CYS A 206 -5.76 -7.76 2.24
C CYS A 206 -6.99 -8.23 1.41
N ALA A 207 -7.38 -9.50 1.51
CA ALA A 207 -8.58 -10.01 0.83
C ALA A 207 -9.86 -9.25 1.26
N LYS A 208 -9.99 -8.95 2.56
CA LYS A 208 -11.12 -8.17 3.09
C LYS A 208 -11.12 -6.73 2.60
N LEU A 209 -9.96 -6.08 2.58
CA LEU A 209 -9.82 -4.72 2.06
C LEU A 209 -10.14 -4.64 0.57
N LYS A 210 -9.68 -5.62 -0.21
CA LYS A 210 -9.97 -5.71 -1.64
C LYS A 210 -11.45 -5.95 -1.93
N ALA A 211 -12.11 -6.79 -1.14
CA ALA A 211 -13.56 -6.98 -1.21
C ALA A 211 -14.33 -5.70 -0.88
N ALA A 212 -13.76 -4.83 -0.03
CA ALA A 212 -14.32 -3.53 0.30
C ALA A 212 -13.90 -2.40 -0.67
N GLY A 213 -13.20 -2.73 -1.77
CA GLY A 213 -12.81 -1.80 -2.82
C GLY A 213 -11.48 -1.06 -2.60
N GLU A 214 -10.69 -1.42 -1.60
CA GLU A 214 -9.37 -0.82 -1.34
C GLU A 214 -8.23 -1.66 -1.92
N ASN A 215 -7.18 -1.01 -2.39
CA ASN A 215 -5.98 -1.69 -2.89
C ASN A 215 -5.03 -2.02 -1.75
N CYS A 216 -4.54 -3.25 -1.71
CA CYS A 216 -3.58 -3.72 -0.70
C CYS A 216 -2.55 -4.63 -1.33
N MET A 217 -1.34 -4.63 -0.77
CA MET A 217 -0.23 -5.49 -1.17
C MET A 217 0.37 -6.15 0.07
N VAL A 218 0.51 -7.48 0.06
CA VAL A 218 1.14 -8.20 1.17
C VAL A 218 2.66 -8.12 1.01
N VAL A 219 3.34 -7.65 2.05
CA VAL A 219 4.80 -7.55 2.15
C VAL A 219 5.26 -8.53 3.22
N LYS A 220 6.16 -9.45 2.84
CA LYS A 220 6.68 -10.51 3.71
C LYS A 220 7.97 -10.07 4.39
#